data_AF-A0A924GL43-F1
#
_entry.id   AF-A0A924GL43-F1
#
_cell.length_a   1.000
_cell.length_b   1.000
_cell.length_c   1.000
_cell.angle_alpha   90.00
_cell.angle_beta   90.00
_cell.angle_gamma   90.00
#
_symmetry.space_group_name_H-M   'P 1'
#
loop_
_entity.id
_entity.type
_entity.pdbx_description
1 polymer ?
#
loop_
_entity_poly.entity_id
_entity_poly.type
_entity_poly.pdbx_seq_one_letter_code
_entity_poly.pdbx_strand_id
1 'polypeptide(L)'
;HMNSPDTLFALAKAFGDSLLPAMHAVAPDTGIRHKLNSVLPGFATDAGSEIAQLCFRCAEVDPASGAGKVSFGTEAALFHQAGVPTIVCGPGHIAQAHQPNEWVTLDQLAWCERFMRRLADEICIA
;
A
#
# COMPACT_ATOMS: atom_id res chain seq x y z
N HIS A 1 -9.61 -12.00 -4.81
CA HIS A 1 -10.02 -12.31 -6.19
C HIS A 1 -10.18 -11.08 -7.10
N MET A 2 -9.48 -9.97 -6.83
CA MET A 2 -9.20 -8.92 -7.82
C MET A 2 -7.79 -8.41 -7.56
N ASN A 3 -6.79 -9.21 -7.97
CA ASN A 3 -5.38 -8.98 -7.64
C ASN A 3 -4.62 -8.22 -8.75
N SER A 4 -5.32 -7.74 -9.79
CA SER A 4 -4.74 -6.99 -10.91
C SER A 4 -5.54 -5.70 -11.12
N PRO A 5 -4.92 -4.53 -10.91
CA PRO A 5 -5.51 -3.24 -11.26
C PRO A 5 -5.92 -3.15 -12.74
N ASP A 6 -5.17 -3.81 -13.63
CA ASP A 6 -5.48 -3.86 -15.06
C ASP A 6 -6.76 -4.64 -15.35
N THR A 7 -6.96 -5.76 -14.65
CA THR A 7 -8.20 -6.55 -14.77
C THR A 7 -9.40 -5.76 -14.26
N LEU A 8 -9.23 -5.06 -13.12
CA LEU A 8 -10.24 -4.16 -12.58
C LEU A 8 -10.62 -3.05 -13.56
N PHE A 9 -9.61 -2.40 -14.15
CA PHE A 9 -9.81 -1.36 -15.15
C PHE A 9 -10.52 -1.89 -16.40
N ALA A 10 -10.14 -3.08 -16.88
CA ALA A 10 -10.78 -3.72 -18.02
C ALA A 10 -12.26 -4.03 -17.76
N LEU A 11 -12.60 -4.51 -16.55
CA LEU A 11 -13.99 -4.74 -16.14
C LEU A 11 -14.79 -3.43 -16.07
N ALA A 12 -14.24 -2.39 -15.45
CA ALA A 12 -14.88 -1.09 -15.37
C ALA A 12 -15.09 -0.47 -16.76
N LYS A 13 -14.09 -0.61 -17.65
CA LYS A 13 -14.18 -0.19 -19.04
C LYS A 13 -15.30 -0.93 -19.78
N ALA A 14 -15.33 -2.27 -19.70
CA ALA A 14 -16.35 -3.07 -20.35
C ALA A 14 -17.76 -2.73 -19.85
N PHE A 15 -17.92 -2.50 -18.55
CA PHE A 15 -19.16 -2.03 -17.97
C PHE A 15 -19.56 -0.65 -18.52
N GLY A 16 -18.65 0.33 -18.53
CA GLY A 16 -18.92 1.65 -19.11
C GLY A 16 -19.32 1.57 -20.58
N ASP A 17 -18.59 0.80 -21.38
CA ASP A 17 -18.86 0.64 -22.81
C ASP A 17 -20.24 0.00 -23.07
N SER A 18 -20.71 -0.87 -22.17
CA SER A 18 -22.05 -1.47 -22.25
C SER A 18 -23.19 -0.45 -22.12
N LEU A 19 -22.92 0.74 -21.56
CA LEU A 19 -23.91 1.81 -21.37
C LEU A 19 -24.10 2.67 -22.63
N LEU A 20 -23.17 2.63 -23.59
CA LEU A 20 -23.18 3.50 -24.78
C LEU A 20 -24.49 3.41 -25.59
N PRO A 21 -25.09 2.23 -25.84
CA PRO A 21 -26.37 2.17 -26.57
C PRO A 21 -27.49 2.94 -25.87
N ALA A 22 -27.59 2.84 -24.54
CA ALA A 22 -28.60 3.54 -23.75
C ALA A 22 -28.34 5.05 -23.70
N MET A 23 -27.08 5.47 -23.61
CA MET A 23 -26.69 6.89 -23.66
C MET A 23 -27.06 7.53 -25.00
N HIS A 24 -26.70 6.87 -26.12
CA HIS A 24 -26.99 7.38 -27.46
C HIS A 24 -28.49 7.43 -27.78
N ALA A 25 -29.31 6.57 -27.16
CA ALA A 25 -30.77 6.63 -27.29
C ALA A 25 -31.38 7.91 -26.67
N VAL A 26 -30.68 8.54 -25.72
CA VAL A 26 -31.08 9.82 -25.10
C VAL A 26 -30.43 11.00 -25.81
N ALA A 27 -29.12 10.91 -26.09
CA ALA A 27 -28.34 11.97 -26.72
C ALA A 27 -27.24 11.36 -27.61
N PRO A 28 -27.37 11.45 -28.95
CA PRO A 28 -26.47 10.77 -29.90
C PRO A 28 -24.99 11.15 -29.79
N ASP A 29 -24.68 12.37 -29.36
CA ASP A 29 -23.31 12.89 -29.30
C ASP A 29 -22.60 12.62 -27.96
N THR A 30 -23.22 11.81 -27.08
CA THR A 30 -22.62 11.43 -25.78
C THR A 30 -21.63 10.29 -25.92
N GLY A 31 -20.77 10.07 -24.92
CA GLY A 31 -19.85 8.93 -24.92
C GLY A 31 -18.98 8.85 -23.68
N ILE A 32 -18.19 7.78 -23.59
CA ILE A 32 -17.26 7.51 -22.49
C ILE A 32 -15.86 7.32 -23.07
N ARG A 33 -14.86 8.00 -22.48
CA ARG A 33 -13.44 7.82 -22.81
C ARG A 33 -12.70 7.32 -21.57
N HIS A 34 -12.02 6.20 -21.72
CA HIS A 34 -11.21 5.61 -20.66
C HIS A 34 -9.74 5.91 -20.89
N LYS A 35 -9.02 6.30 -19.84
CA LYS A 35 -7.56 6.48 -19.86
C LYS A 35 -6.98 5.92 -18.57
N LEU A 36 -6.12 4.91 -18.70
CA LEU A 36 -5.35 4.39 -17.57
C LEU A 36 -4.15 5.33 -17.34
N ASN A 37 -4.13 6.02 -16.20
CA ASN A 37 -3.07 7.00 -15.90
C ASN A 37 -1.92 6.40 -15.10
N SER A 38 -2.20 5.49 -14.16
CA SER A 38 -1.19 4.86 -13.32
C SER A 38 -1.70 3.51 -12.82
N VAL A 39 -0.78 2.58 -12.64
CA VAL A 39 -1.00 1.28 -12.02
C VAL A 39 0.01 1.13 -10.91
N LEU A 40 -0.47 0.85 -9.71
CA LEU A 40 0.38 0.42 -8.62
C LEU A 40 0.04 -1.04 -8.29
N PRO A 41 1.01 -1.96 -8.41
CA PRO A 41 0.78 -3.36 -8.10
C PRO A 41 0.61 -3.55 -6.59
N GLY A 42 -0.08 -4.61 -6.21
CA GLY A 42 -0.02 -5.08 -4.83
C GLY A 42 1.32 -5.78 -4.59
N PHE A 43 1.75 -5.82 -3.32
CA PHE A 43 2.82 -6.71 -2.90
C PHE A 43 2.45 -7.38 -1.57
N ALA A 44 3.10 -8.50 -1.28
CA ALA A 44 2.94 -9.21 -0.03
C ALA A 44 4.30 -9.75 0.39
N THR A 45 4.83 -9.22 1.49
CA THR A 45 6.06 -9.71 2.10
C THR A 45 5.69 -10.80 3.10
N ASP A 46 6.37 -11.95 3.02
CA ASP A 46 6.17 -13.04 3.96
C ASP A 46 6.57 -12.59 5.37
N ALA A 47 5.72 -12.82 6.36
CA ALA A 47 6.00 -12.52 7.77
C ALA A 47 7.18 -13.34 8.30
N GLY A 48 7.48 -14.50 7.71
CA GLY A 48 8.65 -15.31 8.03
C GLY A 48 9.96 -14.84 7.37
N SER A 49 9.91 -13.85 6.46
CA SER A 49 11.10 -13.37 5.77
C SER A 49 12.08 -12.65 6.70
N GLU A 50 13.36 -12.64 6.33
CA GLU A 50 14.42 -11.99 7.11
C GLU A 50 14.12 -10.52 7.40
N ILE A 51 13.67 -9.77 6.38
CA ILE A 51 13.32 -8.34 6.52
C ILE A 51 12.12 -8.12 7.45
N ALA A 52 11.13 -9.01 7.43
CA ALA A 52 9.98 -8.93 8.33
C ALA A 52 10.40 -9.25 9.78
N GLN A 53 11.21 -10.29 9.98
CA GLN A 53 11.72 -10.67 11.29
C GLN A 53 12.64 -9.59 11.88
N LEU A 54 13.50 -8.97 11.06
CA LEU A 54 14.30 -7.81 11.47
C LEU A 54 13.42 -6.64 11.91
N CYS A 55 12.38 -6.33 11.12
CA CYS A 55 11.42 -5.28 11.45
C CYS A 55 10.75 -5.54 12.81
N PHE A 56 10.21 -6.74 13.04
CA PHE A 56 9.56 -7.11 14.31
C PHE A 56 10.50 -6.95 15.52
N ARG A 57 11.75 -7.43 15.40
CA ARG A 57 12.75 -7.29 16.48
C ARG A 57 13.07 -5.83 16.80
N CYS A 58 13.35 -5.01 15.77
CA CYS A 58 13.67 -3.60 15.95
C CYS A 58 12.47 -2.81 16.51
N ALA A 59 11.26 -3.24 16.17
CA ALA A 59 9.99 -2.64 16.60
C ALA A 59 9.55 -3.09 17.99
N GLU A 60 10.15 -4.14 18.55
CA GLU A 60 9.66 -4.85 19.75
C GLU A 60 8.21 -5.30 19.62
N VAL A 61 7.83 -5.74 18.43
CA VAL A 61 6.49 -6.23 18.12
C VAL A 61 6.56 -7.74 18.00
N ASP A 62 5.68 -8.44 18.72
CA ASP A 62 5.55 -9.89 18.60
C ASP A 62 5.13 -10.26 17.17
N PRO A 63 5.89 -11.07 16.42
CA PRO A 63 5.47 -11.54 15.10
C PRO A 63 4.09 -12.23 15.10
N ALA A 64 3.65 -12.79 16.23
CA ALA A 64 2.32 -13.39 16.38
C ALA A 64 1.19 -12.36 16.38
N SER A 65 1.48 -11.09 16.69
CA SER A 65 0.54 -9.97 16.48
C SER A 65 0.31 -9.67 14.99
N GLY A 66 1.19 -10.19 14.12
CA GLY A 66 1.07 -10.19 12.68
C GLY A 66 1.44 -8.86 12.01
N ALA A 67 1.82 -8.93 10.73
CA ALA A 67 1.85 -7.77 9.85
C ALA A 67 0.44 -7.51 9.30
N GLY A 68 -0.09 -6.31 9.51
CA GLY A 68 -1.37 -5.90 8.94
C GLY A 68 -1.30 -5.78 7.42
N LYS A 69 -2.40 -6.13 6.72
CA LYS A 69 -2.62 -5.76 5.32
C LYS A 69 -3.48 -4.52 5.28
N VAL A 70 -3.12 -3.60 4.41
CA VAL A 70 -3.79 -2.31 4.28
C VAL A 70 -4.11 -2.03 2.81
N SER A 71 -5.28 -1.43 2.56
CA SER A 71 -5.77 -1.19 1.20
C SER A 71 -5.42 0.23 0.74
N PHE A 72 -4.13 0.55 0.74
CA PHE A 72 -3.59 1.79 0.17
C PHE A 72 -2.31 1.53 -0.62
N GLY A 73 -2.01 2.44 -1.54
CA GLY A 73 -0.80 2.37 -2.36
C GLY A 73 0.40 3.01 -1.66
N THR A 74 1.57 2.40 -1.80
CA THR A 74 2.87 2.98 -1.44
C THR A 74 3.90 2.61 -2.51
N GLU A 75 4.99 3.37 -2.59
CA GLU A 75 6.12 3.11 -3.47
C GLU A 75 6.83 1.77 -3.17
N ALA A 76 6.57 1.19 -1.98
CA ALA A 76 7.05 -0.14 -1.59
C ALA A 76 6.72 -1.24 -2.60
N ALA A 77 5.58 -1.14 -3.29
CA ALA A 77 5.22 -2.08 -4.35
C ALA A 77 6.24 -2.09 -5.49
N LEU A 78 6.81 -0.93 -5.84
CA LEU A 78 7.79 -0.80 -6.91
C LEU A 78 9.13 -1.42 -6.51
N PHE A 79 9.59 -1.17 -5.27
CA PHE A 79 10.81 -1.79 -4.73
C PHE A 79 10.69 -3.30 -4.62
N HIS A 80 9.56 -3.79 -4.12
CA HIS A 80 9.27 -5.21 -4.05
C HIS A 80 9.29 -5.87 -5.43
N GLN A 81 8.68 -5.25 -6.44
CA GLN A 81 8.73 -5.74 -7.82
C GLN A 81 10.13 -5.71 -8.43
N ALA A 82 10.96 -4.75 -8.03
CA ALA A 82 12.37 -4.70 -8.43
C ALA A 82 13.23 -5.78 -7.73
N GLY A 83 12.64 -6.63 -6.89
CA GLY A 83 13.33 -7.71 -6.18
C GLY A 83 13.97 -7.28 -4.85
N VAL A 84 13.68 -6.07 -4.36
CA VAL A 84 14.19 -5.59 -3.08
C VAL A 84 13.27 -6.08 -1.95
N PRO A 85 13.78 -6.82 -0.94
CA PRO A 85 13.00 -7.16 0.24
C PRO A 85 12.45 -5.89 0.90
N THR A 86 11.12 -5.80 1.03
CA THR A 86 10.45 -4.53 1.37
C THR A 86 9.43 -4.71 2.48
N ILE A 87 9.41 -3.80 3.46
CA ILE A 87 8.39 -3.68 4.50
C ILE A 87 7.99 -2.21 4.60
N VAL A 88 6.70 -1.94 4.83
CA VAL A 88 6.21 -0.61 5.22
C VAL A 88 5.91 -0.66 6.71
N CYS A 89 6.58 0.20 7.48
CA CYS A 89 6.35 0.36 8.91
C CYS A 89 6.59 1.82 9.31
N GLY A 90 5.96 2.24 10.40
CA GLY A 90 6.09 3.60 10.90
C GLY A 90 5.09 3.92 12.01
N PRO A 91 5.27 5.04 12.71
CA PRO A 91 4.37 5.48 13.75
C PRO A 91 3.04 6.00 13.17
N GLY A 92 2.00 6.04 14.00
CA GLY A 92 0.66 6.48 13.62
C GLY A 92 -0.30 5.32 13.36
N HIS A 93 -1.51 5.66 12.88
CA HIS A 93 -2.54 4.69 12.56
C HIS A 93 -3.23 5.07 11.25
N ILE A 94 -3.41 4.11 10.34
CA ILE A 94 -3.89 4.42 8.98
C ILE A 94 -5.27 5.07 8.95
N ALA A 95 -6.15 4.72 9.91
CA ALA A 95 -7.48 5.33 10.01
C ALA A 95 -7.46 6.85 10.24
N GLN A 96 -6.31 7.43 10.63
CA GLN A 96 -6.13 8.87 10.86
C GLN A 96 -5.40 9.57 9.70
N ALA A 97 -4.82 8.83 8.77
CA ALA A 97 -4.14 9.41 7.62
C ALA A 97 -5.13 10.16 6.71
N HIS A 98 -4.70 11.30 6.16
CA HIS A 98 -5.50 12.18 5.30
C HIS A 98 -6.81 12.70 5.95
N GLN A 99 -6.90 12.67 7.28
CA GLN A 99 -8.00 13.31 8.00
C GLN A 99 -7.63 14.76 8.34
N PRO A 100 -8.61 15.68 8.46
CA PRO A 100 -8.32 17.08 8.81
C PRO A 100 -7.55 17.28 10.12
N ASN A 101 -7.66 16.30 11.03
CA ASN A 101 -6.99 16.25 12.32
C ASN A 101 -5.96 15.11 12.39
N GLU A 102 -5.26 14.82 11.29
CA GLU A 102 -4.15 13.85 11.27
C GLU A 102 -3.09 14.20 12.31
N TRP A 103 -2.70 13.21 13.13
CA TRP A 103 -1.69 13.38 14.17
C TRP A 103 -0.93 12.08 14.47
N VAL A 104 0.22 12.24 15.12
CA VAL A 104 1.02 11.16 15.74
C VAL A 104 1.44 11.61 17.14
N THR A 105 1.41 10.70 18.13
CA THR A 105 1.83 11.05 19.50
C THR A 105 3.34 11.21 19.58
N LEU A 106 3.79 11.99 20.56
CA LEU A 106 5.22 12.05 20.91
C LEU A 106 5.76 10.68 21.31
N ASP A 107 4.95 9.84 21.98
CA ASP A 107 5.37 8.48 22.35
C ASP A 107 5.59 7.57 21.14
N GLN A 108 4.72 7.67 20.12
CA GLN A 108 4.90 6.95 18.86
C GLN A 108 6.16 7.42 18.11
N LEU A 109 6.44 8.74 18.11
CA LEU A 109 7.67 9.26 17.53
C LEU A 109 8.92 8.77 18.29
N ALA A 110 8.88 8.81 19.62
CA ALA A 110 9.97 8.31 20.47
C ALA A 110 10.19 6.80 20.26
N TRP A 111 9.13 6.03 20.05
CA TRP A 111 9.22 4.62 19.67
C TRP A 111 9.86 4.44 18.29
N CYS A 112 9.47 5.23 17.29
CA CYS A 112 10.08 5.20 15.96
C CYS A 112 11.57 5.56 16.00
N GLU A 113 11.97 6.52 16.84
CA GLU A 113 13.39 6.86 17.03
C GLU A 113 14.18 5.66 17.59
N ARG A 114 13.64 4.98 18.61
CA ARG A 114 14.26 3.77 19.17
C ARG A 114 14.35 2.64 18.15
N PHE A 115 13.32 2.46 17.32
CA PHE A 115 13.33 1.52 16.20
C PHE A 115 14.51 1.82 15.25
N MET A 116 14.65 3.07 14.81
CA MET A 116 15.71 3.45 13.86
C MET A 116 17.12 3.25 14.45
N ARG A 117 17.31 3.52 15.74
CA ARG A 117 18.58 3.27 16.43
C ARG A 117 18.93 1.78 16.46
N ARG A 118 17.98 0.92 16.85
CA ARG A 118 18.17 -0.54 16.86
C ARG A 118 18.45 -1.09 15.46
N LEU A 119 17.73 -0.59 14.46
CA LEU A 119 17.95 -0.98 13.07
C LEU A 119 19.39 -0.64 12.65
N ALA A 120 19.87 0.56 12.96
CA ALA A 120 21.25 0.96 12.68
C ALA A 120 22.26 0.07 13.43
N ASP A 121 22.02 -0.24 14.71
CA ASP A 121 22.89 -1.13 15.49
C ASP A 121 22.98 -2.54 14.87
N GLU A 122 21.89 -3.04 14.29
CA GLU A 122 21.83 -4.36 13.64
C GLU A 122 22.53 -4.38 12.27
N ILE A 123 22.39 -3.32 11.45
CA ILE A 123 22.78 -3.37 10.03
C ILE A 123 24.00 -2.51 9.67
N CYS A 124 24.37 -1.54 10.49
CA CYS A 124 25.43 -0.57 10.19
C CYS A 124 26.74 -0.84 10.94
N ILE A 125 27.00 -2.07 11.39
CA ILE A 125 28.19 -2.38 12.21
C ILE A 125 29.46 -1.76 11.60
N ALA A 126 30.18 -1.03 12.45
CA ALA A 126 31.53 -0.49 12.24
C ALA A 126 32.60 -1.56 12.37
#